data_AF-A0A843CZX5-F1
#
_entry.id   AF-A0A843CZX5-F1
#
_cell.length_a   1.000
_cell.length_b   1.000
_cell.length_c   1.000
_cell.angle_alpha   90.00
_cell.angle_beta   90.00
_cell.angle_gamma   90.00
#
_symmetry.space_group_name_H-M   'P 1'
#
loop_
_entity.id
_entity.type
_entity.pdbx_description
1 polymer ?
#
loop_
_entity_poly.entity_id
_entity_poly.type
_entity_poly.pdbx_seq_one_letter_code
_entity_poly.pdbx_strand_id
1 'polypeptide(L)'
;MTKVTGSDSMTVIGFTTTTSKIKEQSEMATAKGLESFGVSVIEDGEGKHDVIKASNAQLHLFMQIKRGNVEYMLFQEPEHVGIFMDNIIGYYGEEKARKILGPVKFVCIRGCESEMSAHGLESETSYDAFEEAISSF
;
A
#
# COMPACT_ATOMS: atom_id res chain seq x y z
N MET A 1 -40.12 5.19 -7.99
CA MET A 1 -39.04 4.83 -7.05
C MET A 1 -37.73 4.96 -7.79
N THR A 2 -37.06 6.09 -7.62
CA THR A 2 -35.80 6.37 -8.30
C THR A 2 -34.70 5.54 -7.65
N LYS A 3 -34.15 4.59 -8.40
CA LYS A 3 -32.99 3.81 -7.98
C LYS A 3 -31.81 4.77 -7.99
N VAL A 4 -31.38 5.24 -6.83
CA VAL A 4 -30.12 5.99 -6.68
C VAL A 4 -29.00 4.97 -6.84
N THR A 5 -28.58 4.73 -8.08
CA THR A 5 -27.31 4.08 -8.39
C THR A 5 -26.27 5.18 -8.45
N GLY A 6 -25.54 5.35 -7.36
CA GLY A 6 -24.49 6.37 -7.24
C GLY A 6 -23.70 6.13 -5.97
N SER A 7 -23.15 4.92 -5.85
CA SER A 7 -21.94 4.74 -5.06
C SER A 7 -20.83 4.89 -6.09
N ASP A 8 -20.41 6.11 -6.37
CA ASP A 8 -19.03 6.29 -6.84
C ASP A 8 -18.17 5.77 -5.69
N SER A 9 -17.78 4.49 -5.74
CA SER A 9 -16.93 3.92 -4.72
C SER A 9 -15.59 4.62 -4.86
N MET A 10 -15.29 5.49 -3.91
CA MET A 10 -14.01 6.17 -3.83
C MET A 10 -12.92 5.09 -3.78
N THR A 11 -12.01 5.09 -4.76
CA THR A 11 -10.91 4.12 -4.77
C THR A 11 -10.02 4.37 -3.56
N VAL A 12 -9.73 3.30 -2.85
CA VAL A 12 -8.95 3.34 -1.63
C VAL A 12 -7.59 2.69 -1.86
N ILE A 13 -6.53 3.43 -1.58
CA ILE A 13 -5.15 2.98 -1.75
C ILE A 13 -4.41 2.88 -0.42
N GLY A 14 -3.51 1.92 -0.30
CA GLY A 14 -2.47 1.90 0.72
C GLY A 14 -1.11 2.11 0.07
N PHE A 15 -0.19 2.76 0.77
CA PHE A 15 1.17 2.94 0.27
C PHE A 15 2.19 2.96 1.40
N THR A 16 3.43 2.61 1.04
CA THR A 16 4.59 2.69 1.93
C THR A 16 5.53 3.79 1.43
N THR A 17 6.08 4.57 2.36
CA THR A 17 7.04 5.65 2.08
C THR A 17 7.71 6.12 3.36
N THR A 18 8.68 7.04 3.27
CA THR A 18 9.31 7.63 4.46
C THR A 18 8.38 8.63 5.15
N THR A 19 8.54 8.81 6.47
CA THR A 19 7.69 9.73 7.28
C THR A 19 7.56 11.12 6.64
N SER A 20 8.64 11.63 6.05
CA SER A 20 8.67 12.98 5.44
C SER A 20 7.75 13.14 4.23
N LYS A 21 7.44 12.05 3.51
CA LYS A 21 6.67 12.05 2.26
C LYS A 21 5.19 11.68 2.44
N ILE A 22 4.80 11.12 3.59
CA ILE A 22 3.41 10.64 3.81
C ILE A 22 2.39 11.74 3.57
N LYS A 23 2.60 12.90 4.19
CA LYS A 23 1.64 14.01 4.09
C LYS A 23 1.45 14.44 2.64
N GLU A 24 2.56 14.66 1.93
CA GLU A 24 2.56 15.09 0.54
C GLU A 24 1.83 14.08 -0.35
N GLN A 25 2.12 12.79 -0.20
CA GLN A 25 1.53 11.73 -1.02
C GLN A 25 0.05 11.48 -0.70
N SER A 26 -0.35 11.62 0.57
CA SER A 26 -1.77 11.56 0.96
C SER A 26 -2.57 12.76 0.42
N GLU A 27 -1.96 13.96 0.39
CA GLU A 27 -2.58 15.15 -0.20
C GLU A 27 -2.71 15.00 -1.72
N MET A 28 -1.69 14.46 -2.40
CA MET A 28 -1.77 14.14 -3.83
C MET A 28 -2.89 13.14 -4.14
N ALA A 29 -3.00 12.04 -3.39
CA ALA A 29 -4.06 11.05 -3.57
C ALA A 29 -5.45 11.67 -3.36
N THR A 30 -5.60 12.48 -2.30
CA THR A 30 -6.85 13.20 -2.02
C THR A 30 -7.24 14.16 -3.14
N ALA A 31 -6.26 14.86 -3.73
CA ALA A 31 -6.49 15.76 -4.86
C ALA A 31 -6.96 15.02 -6.13
N LYS A 32 -6.71 13.71 -6.23
CA LYS A 32 -7.22 12.82 -7.29
C LYS A 32 -8.55 12.15 -6.93
N GLY A 33 -9.13 12.46 -5.77
CA GLY A 33 -10.37 11.84 -5.31
C GLY A 33 -10.18 10.42 -4.77
N LEU A 34 -8.98 10.08 -4.28
CA LEU A 34 -8.67 8.79 -3.68
C LEU A 34 -8.64 8.88 -2.15
N GLU A 35 -9.10 7.84 -1.47
CA GLU A 35 -8.83 7.66 -0.04
C GLU A 35 -7.48 6.96 0.10
N SER A 36 -6.64 7.37 1.05
CA SER A 36 -5.29 6.81 1.17
C SER A 36 -4.86 6.49 2.60
N PHE A 37 -4.14 5.38 2.74
CA PHE A 37 -3.50 4.93 3.98
C PHE A 37 -1.98 4.86 3.78
N GLY A 38 -1.30 5.93 4.18
CA GLY A 38 0.17 5.99 4.15
C GLY A 38 0.78 5.35 5.40
N VAL A 39 1.70 4.41 5.20
CA VAL A 39 2.48 3.78 6.26
C VAL A 39 3.94 4.18 6.14
N SER A 40 4.49 4.66 7.26
CA SER A 40 5.90 5.05 7.33
C SER A 40 6.80 3.83 7.43
N VAL A 41 7.92 3.87 6.70
CA VAL A 41 9.12 3.09 7.00
C VAL A 41 10.13 4.00 7.72
N ILE A 42 10.84 3.47 8.74
CA ILE A 42 11.95 4.20 9.38
C ILE A 42 13.14 4.10 8.45
N GLU A 43 13.73 5.23 8.10
CA GLU A 43 15.05 5.31 7.49
C GLU A 43 16.07 5.47 8.63
N ASP A 44 17.06 4.59 8.69
CA ASP A 44 18.17 4.71 9.63
C ASP A 44 19.17 5.79 9.20
N GLY A 45 20.18 6.06 10.03
CA GLY A 45 21.20 7.07 9.73
C GLY A 45 22.10 6.74 8.51
N GLU A 46 22.01 5.53 7.97
CA GLU A 46 22.72 5.07 6.77
C GLU A 46 21.83 5.05 5.52
N GLY A 47 20.55 5.43 5.64
CA GLY A 47 19.59 5.39 4.53
C GLY A 47 18.92 4.04 4.33
N LYS A 48 19.08 3.06 5.24
CA LYS A 48 18.40 1.77 5.17
C LYS A 48 17.04 1.84 5.83
N HIS A 49 16.08 1.08 5.31
CA HIS A 49 14.76 1.00 5.91
C HIS A 49 14.69 -0.08 7.00
N ASP A 50 14.30 0.30 8.21
CA ASP A 50 14.11 -0.63 9.32
C ASP A 50 12.62 -0.89 9.60
N VAL A 51 12.35 -2.05 10.19
CA VAL A 51 11.00 -2.56 10.41
C VAL A 51 10.33 -1.79 11.55
N ILE A 52 9.41 -0.86 11.24
CA ILE A 52 8.47 -0.38 12.26
C ILE A 52 7.43 -1.45 12.51
N LYS A 53 7.60 -2.24 13.57
CA LYS A 53 6.58 -3.21 13.96
C LYS A 53 5.37 -2.49 14.56
N ALA A 54 4.19 -2.72 13.97
CA ALA A 54 2.89 -2.42 14.53
C ALA A 54 2.65 -0.94 14.91
N SER A 55 3.07 0.00 14.05
CA SER A 55 2.63 1.40 14.22
C SER A 55 1.10 1.51 14.10
N ASN A 56 0.49 2.52 14.74
CA ASN A 56 -0.96 2.73 14.65
C ASN A 56 -1.44 2.86 13.19
N ALA A 57 -0.65 3.53 12.34
CA ALA A 57 -0.95 3.68 10.91
C ALA A 57 -0.91 2.32 10.19
N GLN A 58 0.09 1.49 10.47
CA GLN A 58 0.21 0.16 9.90
C GLN A 58 -0.91 -0.77 10.35
N LEU A 59 -1.22 -0.79 11.65
CA LEU A 59 -2.33 -1.58 12.18
C LEU A 59 -3.67 -1.13 11.58
N HIS A 60 -3.83 0.18 11.37
CA HIS A 60 -5.01 0.71 10.69
C HIS A 60 -5.08 0.22 9.24
N LEU A 61 -4.00 0.32 8.47
CA LEU A 61 -3.94 -0.23 7.11
C LEU A 61 -4.29 -1.72 7.09
N PHE A 62 -3.70 -2.52 7.97
CA PHE A 62 -3.98 -3.96 8.06
C PHE A 62 -5.46 -4.26 8.33
N MET A 63 -6.10 -3.47 9.21
CA MET A 63 -7.53 -3.59 9.45
C MET A 63 -8.37 -3.26 8.21
N GLN A 64 -7.98 -2.23 7.44
CA GLN A 64 -8.70 -1.82 6.24
C GLN A 64 -8.54 -2.84 5.11
N ILE A 65 -7.33 -3.38 4.92
CA ILE A 65 -7.09 -4.50 3.98
C ILE A 65 -7.95 -5.71 4.39
N LYS A 66 -7.92 -6.10 5.66
CA LYS A 66 -8.73 -7.23 6.17
C LYS A 66 -10.24 -7.03 5.94
N ARG A 67 -10.71 -5.79 5.97
CA ARG A 67 -12.12 -5.44 5.70
C ARG A 67 -12.47 -5.43 4.20
N GLY A 68 -11.49 -5.55 3.32
CA GLY A 68 -11.66 -5.44 1.87
C GLY A 68 -11.87 -3.99 1.41
N ASN A 69 -11.46 -3.02 2.23
CA ASN A 69 -11.61 -1.61 1.90
C ASN A 69 -10.45 -1.08 1.06
N VAL A 70 -9.28 -1.70 1.10
CA VAL A 70 -8.11 -1.28 0.30
C VAL A 70 -8.09 -2.07 -0.99
N GLU A 71 -8.16 -1.37 -2.12
CA GLU A 71 -8.15 -1.97 -3.45
C GLU A 71 -6.73 -2.11 -3.98
N TYR A 72 -5.90 -1.08 -3.80
CA TYR A 72 -4.54 -1.03 -4.34
C TYR A 72 -3.50 -0.83 -3.23
N MET A 73 -2.39 -1.55 -3.32
CA MET A 73 -1.18 -1.32 -2.52
C MET A 73 -0.04 -0.87 -3.43
N LEU A 74 0.47 0.34 -3.18
CA LEU A 74 1.56 0.95 -3.94
C LEU A 74 2.88 0.80 -3.17
N PHE A 75 3.89 0.21 -3.82
CA PHE A 75 5.25 0.11 -3.31
C PHE A 75 6.20 0.96 -4.14
N GLN A 76 6.99 1.80 -3.47
CA GLN A 76 7.88 2.76 -4.13
C GLN A 76 9.34 2.32 -4.16
N GLU A 77 9.69 1.33 -3.35
CA GLU A 77 11.03 0.79 -3.24
C GLU A 77 10.95 -0.71 -2.93
N PRO A 78 11.87 -1.54 -3.45
CA PRO A 78 11.90 -2.98 -3.16
C PRO A 78 11.89 -3.27 -1.65
N GLU A 79 12.71 -2.58 -0.87
CA GLU A 79 12.82 -2.80 0.58
C GLU A 79 11.48 -2.65 1.32
N HIS A 80 10.60 -1.76 0.84
CA HIS A 80 9.30 -1.52 1.48
C HIS A 80 8.35 -2.69 1.29
N VAL A 81 8.50 -3.45 0.19
CA VAL A 81 7.75 -4.69 -0.06
C VAL A 81 8.08 -5.71 1.03
N GLY A 82 9.37 -6.00 1.24
CA GLY A 82 9.83 -6.95 2.24
C GLY A 82 9.37 -6.55 3.65
N ILE A 83 9.56 -5.28 4.02
CA ILE A 83 9.13 -4.75 5.34
C ILE A 83 7.62 -4.90 5.52
N PHE A 84 6.82 -4.59 4.49
CA PHE A 84 5.37 -4.75 4.58
C PHE A 84 4.97 -6.22 4.75
N MET A 85 5.56 -7.10 3.95
CA MET A 85 5.27 -8.53 3.95
C MET A 85 5.65 -9.19 5.27
N ASP A 86 6.84 -8.92 5.79
CA ASP A 86 7.30 -9.44 7.09
C ASP A 86 6.37 -8.97 8.22
N ASN A 87 5.91 -7.73 8.17
CA ASN A 87 5.02 -7.18 9.20
C ASN A 87 3.61 -7.79 9.15
N ILE A 88 3.01 -7.92 7.96
CA ILE A 88 1.65 -8.47 7.87
C ILE A 88 1.63 -9.97 8.15
N ILE A 89 2.67 -10.71 7.73
CA ILE A 89 2.89 -12.11 8.08
C ILE A 89 3.13 -12.25 9.59
N GLY A 90 3.98 -11.41 10.17
CA GLY A 90 4.23 -11.39 11.62
C GLY A 90 2.96 -11.10 12.44
N TYR A 91 2.04 -10.28 11.92
CA TYR A 91 0.82 -9.90 12.61
C TYR A 91 -0.32 -10.92 12.48
N TYR A 92 -0.58 -11.44 11.27
CA TYR A 92 -1.71 -12.35 11.02
C TYR A 92 -1.33 -13.83 10.95
N GLY A 93 -0.04 -14.15 10.79
CA GLY A 93 0.43 -15.45 10.35
C GLY A 93 0.35 -15.60 8.82
N GLU A 94 1.25 -16.39 8.24
CA GLU A 94 1.45 -16.46 6.78
C GLU A 94 0.18 -16.81 6.00
N GLU A 95 -0.50 -17.91 6.37
CA GLU A 95 -1.71 -18.37 5.67
C GLU A 95 -2.80 -17.29 5.63
N LYS A 96 -3.01 -16.63 6.78
CA LYS A 96 -4.04 -15.61 6.94
C LYS A 96 -3.65 -14.31 6.24
N ALA A 97 -2.37 -13.92 6.27
CA ALA A 97 -1.85 -12.77 5.55
C ALA A 97 -2.09 -12.94 4.04
N ARG A 98 -1.74 -14.10 3.47
CA ARG A 98 -1.99 -14.40 2.04
C ARG A 98 -3.47 -14.31 1.70
N LYS A 99 -4.36 -14.84 2.53
CA LYS A 99 -5.81 -14.75 2.31
C LYS A 99 -6.33 -13.30 2.37
N ILE A 100 -5.81 -12.50 3.28
CA ILE A 100 -6.19 -11.08 3.44
C ILE A 100 -5.70 -10.25 2.26
N LEU A 101 -4.53 -10.56 1.71
CA LEU A 101 -3.92 -9.86 0.58
C LEU A 101 -4.47 -10.29 -0.78
N GLY A 102 -5.07 -11.47 -0.90
CA GLY A 102 -5.55 -12.00 -2.18
C GLY A 102 -6.46 -11.06 -3.00
N PRO A 103 -7.36 -10.27 -2.39
CA PRO A 103 -8.17 -9.28 -3.12
C PRO A 103 -7.45 -7.98 -3.48
N VAL A 104 -6.25 -7.74 -2.93
CA VAL A 104 -5.51 -6.49 -3.10
C VAL A 104 -4.72 -6.54 -4.41
N LYS A 105 -4.83 -5.47 -5.18
CA LYS A 105 -4.01 -5.26 -6.38
C LYS A 105 -2.72 -4.55 -6.01
N PHE A 106 -1.61 -5.05 -6.51
CA PHE A 106 -0.31 -4.47 -6.19
C PHE A 106 0.24 -3.66 -7.34
N VAL A 107 0.65 -2.44 -7.04
CA VAL A 107 1.21 -1.49 -8.01
C VAL A 107 2.65 -1.23 -7.63
N CYS A 108 3.53 -1.41 -8.60
CA CYS A 108 4.93 -1.17 -8.41
C CYS A 108 5.32 0.22 -8.92
N ILE A 109 6.15 0.91 -8.16
CA ILE A 109 6.77 2.16 -8.58
C ILE A 109 8.28 1.96 -8.51
N ARG A 110 8.99 2.18 -9.62
CA ARG A 110 10.46 2.13 -9.72
C ARG A 110 11.12 0.80 -9.33
N GLY A 111 10.71 -0.33 -9.92
CA GLY A 111 11.57 -1.52 -9.96
C GLY A 111 11.42 -2.52 -8.80
N CYS A 112 10.34 -2.44 -8.03
CA CYS A 112 9.99 -3.36 -6.94
C CYS A 112 9.37 -4.71 -7.37
N GLU A 113 9.22 -4.99 -8.67
CA GLU A 113 8.54 -6.18 -9.19
C GLU A 113 9.26 -7.48 -8.82
N SER A 114 10.60 -7.44 -8.84
CA SER A 114 11.41 -8.61 -8.48
C SER A 114 11.22 -9.00 -7.03
N GLU A 115 11.15 -8.03 -6.12
CA GLU A 115 10.90 -8.29 -4.69
C GLU A 115 9.45 -8.76 -4.48
N MET A 116 8.47 -8.12 -5.12
CA MET A 116 7.08 -8.58 -5.08
C MET A 116 6.95 -10.04 -5.53
N SER A 117 7.61 -10.41 -6.63
CA SER A 117 7.64 -11.79 -7.14
C SER A 117 8.28 -12.76 -6.16
N ALA A 118 9.34 -12.36 -5.44
CA ALA A 118 9.96 -13.17 -4.40
C ALA A 118 9.00 -13.51 -3.24
N HIS A 119 8.02 -12.64 -2.96
CA HIS A 119 6.96 -12.87 -1.98
C HIS A 119 5.70 -13.56 -2.57
N GLY A 120 5.73 -13.91 -3.86
CA GLY A 120 4.61 -14.51 -4.57
C GLY A 120 3.47 -13.54 -4.85
N LEU A 121 3.78 -12.24 -4.95
CA LEU A 121 2.85 -11.19 -5.38
C LEU A 121 3.05 -10.90 -6.86
N GLU A 122 1.95 -10.68 -7.58
CA GLU A 122 1.97 -10.21 -8.96
C GLU A 122 1.63 -8.72 -8.98
N SER A 123 2.46 -7.93 -9.68
CA SER A 123 2.15 -6.51 -9.92
C SER A 123 1.20 -6.39 -11.10
N GLU A 124 0.13 -5.60 -10.96
CA GLU A 124 -0.78 -5.31 -12.08
C GLU A 124 -0.16 -4.34 -13.08
N THR A 125 0.60 -3.34 -12.61
CA THR A 125 1.19 -2.28 -13.44
C THR A 125 2.38 -1.65 -12.73
N SER A 126 3.35 -1.18 -13.51
CA SER A 126 4.54 -0.46 -13.04
C SER A 126 4.53 0.97 -13.53
N TYR A 127 4.95 1.91 -12.67
CA TYR A 127 5.01 3.34 -12.97
C TYR A 127 6.37 3.93 -12.55
N ASP A 128 6.76 5.04 -13.16
CA ASP A 128 8.02 5.72 -12.84
C ASP A 128 7.90 6.64 -11.62
N ALA A 129 6.67 7.05 -11.27
CA ALA A 129 6.39 7.94 -10.16
C ALA A 129 5.04 7.64 -9.47
N PHE A 130 4.96 8.01 -8.19
CA PHE A 130 3.73 7.89 -7.40
C PHE A 130 2.56 8.67 -8.01
N GLU A 131 2.81 9.91 -8.47
CA GLU A 131 1.78 10.76 -9.09
C GLU A 131 1.19 10.11 -10.36
N GLU A 132 2.02 9.43 -11.14
CA GLU A 132 1.61 8.73 -12.35
C GLU A 132 0.70 7.54 -11.99
N ALA A 133 1.12 6.74 -11.01
CA ALA A 133 0.33 5.61 -10.52
C ALA A 133 -1.07 6.04 -10.05
N ILE A 134 -1.15 7.06 -9.19
CA ILE A 134 -2.45 7.53 -8.66
C ILE A 134 -3.30 8.26 -9.70
N SER A 135 -2.72 8.73 -10.81
CA SER A 135 -3.48 9.36 -11.90
C SER A 135 -4.12 8.34 -12.85
N SER A 136 -3.84 7.05 -12.65
CA SER A 136 -4.37 5.95 -13.48
C SER A 136 -5.59 5.25 -12.88
N PHE A 137 -5.97 5.61 -11.65
CA PHE A 137 -7.18 5.17 -10.96
C PHE A 137 -8.33 6.14 -11.26
#